data_AF-A0A671RA86-F1
#
_entry.id   AF-A0A671RA86-F1
#
_cell.length_a   1.000
_cell.length_b   1.000
_cell.length_c   1.000
_cell.angle_alpha   90.00
_cell.angle_beta   90.00
_cell.angle_gamma   90.00
#
_symmetry.space_group_name_H-M   'P 1'
#
loop_
_entity.id
_entity.type
_entity.pdbx_description
1 polymer ?
#
loop_
_entity_poly.entity_id
_entity_poly.type
_entity_poly.pdbx_seq_one_letter_code
_entity_poly.pdbx_strand_id
1 'polypeptide(L)'
;MPGIDKLPLEETLEDSPQTRSLLGVFEEDTAATSSYFSQLFKAMQRIYDAQNELSAATHLTSRLLKDYEKQRFPLGGDDEVMSSTLQQFAKVIDELSSCHAVLSTQLADAMMFPITQFQERDLREIVILKEVFQISSDDHDTAVNRYSRLSKRKENEKVKNEVMEDVYTSRKKQHETIMHYFASLNMLQYKKKIALLEPLLGYMQAQISFFKLGSENLTQQWEEFLTNIGTSVFNMSSYQLHYIKIIMSQ
;
A
#
# COMPACT_ATOMS: atom_id res chain seq x y z
N MET A 1 20.20 19.01 -0.87
CA MET A 1 20.20 17.55 -1.01
C MET A 1 21.48 17.16 -1.73
N PRO A 2 22.23 16.14 -1.28
CA PRO A 2 23.34 15.61 -2.08
C PRO A 2 22.83 15.22 -3.49
N GLY A 3 23.70 15.27 -4.49
CA GLY A 3 23.38 14.86 -5.85
C GLY A 3 22.82 13.44 -5.88
N ILE A 4 21.83 13.19 -6.72
CA ILE A 4 21.34 11.84 -6.98
C ILE A 4 22.34 11.19 -7.93
N ASP A 5 22.89 10.05 -7.55
CA ASP A 5 23.76 9.26 -8.41
C ASP A 5 23.01 8.86 -9.68
N LYS A 6 23.68 8.95 -10.82
CA LYS A 6 23.10 8.68 -12.14
C LYS A 6 23.99 7.77 -12.95
N LEU A 7 23.37 6.83 -13.65
CA LEU A 7 23.99 6.09 -14.73
C LEU A 7 24.17 7.00 -15.95
N PRO A 8 25.38 7.11 -16.50
CA PRO A 8 25.65 7.91 -17.69
C PRO A 8 25.07 7.23 -18.93
N LEU A 9 24.18 7.93 -19.65
CA LEU A 9 23.54 7.38 -20.86
C LEU A 9 24.52 7.35 -22.04
N GLU A 10 25.43 8.30 -22.07
CA GLU A 10 26.49 8.46 -23.08
C GLU A 10 27.47 7.29 -23.11
N GLU A 11 27.67 6.57 -22.00
CA GLU A 11 28.59 5.43 -21.91
C GLU A 11 27.96 4.11 -22.36
N THR A 12 26.66 4.08 -22.62
CA THR A 12 25.93 2.84 -22.91
C THR A 12 26.35 2.15 -24.21
N LEU A 13 26.93 2.88 -25.17
CA LEU A 13 27.44 2.31 -26.43
C LEU A 13 28.82 1.66 -26.26
N GLU A 14 29.64 2.22 -25.37
CA GLU A 14 30.96 1.70 -25.03
C GLU A 14 30.84 0.37 -24.29
N ASP A 15 29.80 0.25 -23.45
CA ASP A 15 29.48 -0.95 -22.68
C ASP A 15 30.67 -1.45 -21.85
N SER A 16 31.37 -0.52 -21.21
CA SER A 16 32.61 -0.82 -20.49
C SER A 16 32.36 -1.69 -19.25
N PRO A 17 33.35 -2.49 -18.81
CA PRO A 17 33.26 -3.23 -17.55
C PRO A 17 32.97 -2.33 -16.34
N GLN A 18 33.48 -1.09 -16.34
CA GLN A 18 33.21 -0.10 -15.30
C GLN A 18 31.74 0.33 -15.29
N THR A 19 31.18 0.64 -16.47
CA THR A 19 29.76 0.99 -16.64
C THR A 19 28.86 -0.18 -16.21
N ARG A 20 29.23 -1.43 -16.54
CA ARG A 20 28.54 -2.65 -16.09
C ARG A 20 28.63 -2.87 -14.58
N SER A 21 29.78 -2.58 -13.97
CA SER A 21 29.94 -2.65 -12.51
C SER A 21 29.05 -1.62 -11.80
N LEU A 22 28.96 -0.39 -12.32
CA LEU A 22 28.08 0.64 -11.78
C LEU A 22 26.61 0.26 -11.95
N LEU A 23 26.23 -0.30 -13.10
CA LEU A 23 24.89 -0.85 -13.29
C LEU A 23 24.56 -1.88 -12.21
N GLY A 24 25.48 -2.79 -11.90
CA GLY A 24 25.32 -3.77 -10.82
C GLY A 24 24.95 -3.14 -9.47
N VAL A 25 25.57 -2.02 -9.12
CA VAL A 25 25.24 -1.27 -7.89
C VAL A 25 23.80 -0.74 -7.92
N PHE A 26 23.34 -0.22 -9.06
CA PHE A 26 21.95 0.24 -9.22
C PHE A 26 20.95 -0.93 -9.15
N GLU A 27 21.31 -2.10 -9.66
CA GLU A 27 20.49 -3.31 -9.57
C GLU A 27 20.39 -3.80 -8.12
N GLU A 28 21.47 -3.77 -7.36
CA GLU A 28 21.48 -4.07 -5.92
C GLU A 28 20.62 -3.10 -5.11
N ASP A 29 20.73 -1.79 -5.35
CA ASP A 29 19.88 -0.76 -4.74
C ASP A 29 18.40 -0.97 -5.11
N THR A 30 18.11 -1.36 -6.35
CA THR A 30 16.76 -1.68 -6.81
C THR A 30 16.20 -2.90 -6.07
N ALA A 31 16.99 -3.96 -5.89
CA ALA A 31 16.59 -5.15 -5.15
C ALA A 31 16.30 -4.83 -3.67
N ALA A 32 17.18 -4.05 -3.03
CA ALA A 32 16.99 -3.58 -1.66
C ALA A 32 15.73 -2.71 -1.53
N THR A 33 15.53 -1.78 -2.48
CA THR A 33 14.34 -0.92 -2.56
C THR A 33 13.07 -1.76 -2.68
N SER A 34 13.05 -2.73 -3.61
CA SER A 34 11.90 -3.63 -3.80
C SER A 34 11.57 -4.41 -2.52
N SER A 35 12.58 -4.97 -1.85
CA SER A 35 12.39 -5.70 -0.59
C SER A 35 11.88 -4.80 0.55
N TYR A 36 12.34 -3.56 0.62
CA TYR A 36 11.89 -2.60 1.63
C TYR A 36 10.43 -2.18 1.39
N PHE A 37 10.10 -1.77 0.16
CA PHE A 37 8.73 -1.38 -0.20
C PHE A 37 7.74 -2.54 -0.07
N SER A 38 8.18 -3.78 -0.31
CA SER A 38 7.37 -4.99 -0.04
C SER A 38 6.96 -5.12 1.43
N GLN A 39 7.85 -4.76 2.36
CA GLN A 39 7.55 -4.78 3.79
C GLN A 39 6.65 -3.60 4.19
N LEU A 40 6.95 -2.40 3.67
CA LEU A 40 6.16 -1.21 3.93
C LEU A 40 4.71 -1.37 3.44
N PHE A 41 4.53 -1.92 2.23
CA PHE A 41 3.23 -2.26 1.67
C PHE A 41 2.44 -3.18 2.60
N LYS A 42 3.05 -4.27 3.09
CA LYS A 42 2.39 -5.20 4.02
C LYS A 42 1.97 -4.51 5.31
N ALA A 43 2.77 -3.59 5.83
CA ALA A 43 2.42 -2.82 7.02
C ALA A 43 1.23 -1.88 6.76
N MET A 44 1.24 -1.13 5.66
CA MET A 44 0.14 -0.25 5.26
C MET A 44 -1.16 -1.01 4.95
N GLN A 45 -1.05 -2.16 4.27
CA GLN A 45 -2.18 -3.05 4.00
C GLN A 45 -2.85 -3.50 5.31
N ARG A 46 -2.06 -3.91 6.31
CA ARG A 46 -2.60 -4.29 7.62
C ARG A 46 -3.35 -3.16 8.31
N ILE A 47 -2.87 -1.91 8.19
CA ILE A 47 -3.56 -0.74 8.72
C ILE A 47 -4.91 -0.56 8.01
N TYR A 48 -4.90 -0.60 6.68
CA TYR A 48 -6.09 -0.44 5.86
C TYR A 48 -7.13 -1.55 6.12
N ASP A 49 -6.72 -2.81 6.19
CA ASP A 49 -7.60 -3.94 6.47
C ASP A 49 -8.22 -3.84 7.87
N ALA A 50 -7.42 -3.49 8.89
CA ALA A 50 -7.91 -3.30 10.24
C ALA A 50 -8.90 -2.14 10.34
N GLN A 51 -8.67 -1.05 9.61
CA GLN A 51 -9.58 0.09 9.55
C GLN A 51 -10.92 -0.27 8.88
N ASN A 52 -10.90 -1.08 7.82
CA ASN A 52 -12.11 -1.60 7.18
C ASN A 52 -12.90 -2.51 8.12
N GLU A 53 -12.22 -3.43 8.80
CA GLU A 53 -12.86 -4.32 9.77
C GLU A 53 -13.49 -3.53 10.93
N LEU A 54 -12.78 -2.51 11.44
CA LEU A 54 -13.30 -1.64 12.49
C LEU A 54 -14.54 -0.87 12.02
N SER A 55 -14.55 -0.36 10.78
CA SER A 55 -15.74 0.28 10.20
C SER A 55 -16.93 -0.69 10.16
N ALA A 56 -16.73 -1.91 9.65
CA ALA A 56 -17.78 -2.92 9.54
C ALA A 56 -18.32 -3.36 10.92
N ALA A 57 -17.42 -3.62 11.88
CA ALA A 57 -17.79 -4.03 13.24
C ALA A 57 -18.55 -2.92 13.98
N THR A 58 -18.14 -1.67 13.82
CA THR A 58 -18.82 -0.50 14.42
C THR A 58 -20.22 -0.33 13.82
N HIS A 59 -20.36 -0.46 12.49
CA HIS A 59 -21.66 -0.41 11.82
C HIS A 59 -22.59 -1.53 12.31
N LEU A 60 -22.08 -2.75 12.41
CA LEU A 60 -22.85 -3.90 12.90
C LEU A 60 -23.32 -3.67 14.35
N THR A 61 -22.46 -3.09 15.19
CA THR A 61 -22.81 -2.77 16.57
C THR A 61 -23.98 -1.77 16.62
N SER A 62 -23.91 -0.67 15.86
CA SER A 62 -25.02 0.29 15.70
C SER A 62 -26.31 -0.42 15.29
N ARG A 63 -26.25 -1.28 14.28
CA ARG A 63 -27.42 -2.03 13.79
C ARG A 63 -28.03 -2.94 14.86
N LEU A 64 -27.21 -3.70 15.59
CA LEU A 64 -27.71 -4.61 16.63
C LEU A 64 -28.40 -3.86 17.78
N LEU A 65 -27.91 -2.67 18.13
CA LEU A 65 -28.56 -1.81 19.13
C LEU A 65 -29.93 -1.32 18.63
N LYS A 66 -30.04 -0.91 17.36
CA LYS A 66 -31.33 -0.52 16.74
C LYS A 66 -32.31 -1.70 16.67
N ASP A 67 -31.80 -2.91 16.47
CA ASP A 67 -32.63 -4.12 16.36
C ASP A 67 -33.09 -4.67 17.72
N TYR A 68 -32.62 -4.13 18.85
CA TYR A 68 -33.01 -4.56 20.19
C TYR A 68 -34.53 -4.50 20.41
N GLU A 69 -35.18 -3.39 20.02
CA GLU A 69 -36.63 -3.20 20.18
C GLU A 69 -37.47 -4.21 19.38
N LYS A 70 -36.88 -4.82 18.35
CA LYS A 70 -37.53 -5.82 17.49
C LYS A 70 -37.44 -7.22 18.09
N GLN A 71 -36.57 -7.44 19.08
CA GLN A 71 -36.39 -8.73 19.72
C GLN A 71 -37.55 -9.02 20.68
N ARG A 72 -38.05 -10.26 20.63
CA ARG A 72 -39.07 -10.74 21.56
C ARG A 72 -38.41 -11.42 22.74
N PHE A 73 -38.10 -10.65 23.78
CA PHE A 73 -37.63 -11.20 25.04
C PHE A 73 -38.82 -11.73 25.86
N PRO A 74 -38.87 -13.01 26.26
CA PRO A 74 -40.00 -13.57 27.03
C PRO A 74 -40.26 -12.90 28.37
N LEU A 75 -39.24 -12.23 28.92
CA LEU A 75 -39.29 -11.44 30.15
C LEU A 75 -39.10 -9.94 29.90
N GLY A 76 -39.04 -9.53 28.64
CA GLY A 76 -38.95 -8.11 28.27
C GLY A 76 -40.33 -7.47 28.41
N GLY A 77 -40.48 -6.58 29.39
CA GLY A 77 -41.57 -5.62 29.38
C GLY A 77 -41.33 -4.50 28.36
N ASP A 78 -42.28 -3.59 28.22
CA ASP A 78 -42.11 -2.33 27.48
C ASP A 78 -41.19 -1.38 28.28
N ASP A 79 -39.88 -1.62 28.22
CA ASP A 79 -38.88 -0.72 28.78
C ASP A 79 -38.51 0.36 27.75
N GLU A 80 -39.36 1.38 27.67
CA GLU A 80 -39.16 2.53 26.78
C GLU A 80 -37.87 3.29 27.09
N VAL A 81 -37.43 3.29 28.35
CA VAL A 81 -36.19 3.96 28.78
C VAL A 81 -34.98 3.22 28.24
N MET A 82 -34.95 1.89 28.34
CA MET A 82 -33.89 1.08 27.75
C MET A 82 -33.87 1.23 26.22
N SER A 83 -35.04 1.12 25.57
CA SER A 83 -35.11 1.25 24.10
C SER A 83 -34.58 2.61 23.63
N SER A 84 -35.07 3.71 24.20
CA SER A 84 -34.62 5.06 23.85
C SER A 84 -33.13 5.30 24.14
N THR A 85 -32.59 4.71 25.21
CA THR A 85 -31.16 4.76 25.55
C THR A 85 -30.33 4.05 24.47
N LEU A 86 -30.71 2.83 24.07
CA LEU A 86 -30.00 2.08 23.05
C LEU A 86 -30.07 2.75 21.67
N GLN A 87 -31.20 3.38 21.33
CA GLN A 87 -31.32 4.16 20.09
C GLN A 87 -30.37 5.37 20.07
N GLN A 88 -30.16 6.04 21.20
CA GLN A 88 -29.19 7.13 21.31
C GLN A 88 -27.74 6.64 21.14
N PHE A 89 -27.38 5.53 21.80
CA PHE A 89 -26.07 4.89 21.56
C PHE A 89 -25.88 4.49 20.12
N ALA A 90 -26.89 3.85 19.52
CA ALA A 90 -26.82 3.40 18.15
C ALA A 90 -26.56 4.53 17.17
N LYS A 91 -27.20 5.69 17.38
CA LYS A 91 -27.01 6.87 16.53
C LYS A 91 -25.54 7.33 16.52
N VAL A 92 -24.94 7.55 17.69
CA VAL A 92 -23.54 8.02 17.78
C VAL A 92 -22.56 6.98 17.25
N ILE A 93 -22.80 5.69 17.51
CA ILE A 93 -21.98 4.60 16.96
C ILE A 93 -22.08 4.54 15.44
N ASP A 94 -23.25 4.82 14.85
CA ASP A 94 -23.43 4.92 13.39
C ASP A 94 -22.61 6.07 12.78
N GLU A 95 -22.61 7.23 13.44
CA GLU A 95 -21.82 8.40 13.03
C GLU A 95 -20.32 8.10 13.10
N LEU A 96 -19.85 7.42 14.15
CA LEU A 96 -18.47 6.94 14.26
C LEU A 96 -18.13 5.92 13.15
N SER A 97 -19.04 4.99 12.86
CA SER A 97 -18.90 4.06 11.74
C SER A 97 -18.73 4.79 10.40
N SER A 98 -19.51 5.85 10.16
CA SER A 98 -19.34 6.70 8.98
C SER A 98 -17.98 7.38 8.94
N CYS A 99 -17.46 7.87 10.08
CA CYS A 99 -16.11 8.42 10.16
C CYS A 99 -15.06 7.37 9.78
N HIS A 100 -15.20 6.14 10.28
CA HIS A 100 -14.31 5.04 9.94
C HIS A 100 -14.36 4.68 8.45
N ALA A 101 -15.56 4.67 7.85
CA ALA A 101 -15.75 4.40 6.42
C ALA A 101 -15.10 5.48 5.53
N VAL A 102 -15.23 6.76 5.91
CA VAL A 102 -14.55 7.87 5.22
C VAL A 102 -13.03 7.71 5.31
N LEU A 103 -12.50 7.40 6.50
CA LEU A 103 -11.08 7.15 6.69
C LEU A 103 -10.60 5.96 5.83
N SER A 104 -11.36 4.86 5.78
CA SER A 104 -11.05 3.72 4.91
C SER A 104 -10.88 4.14 3.45
N THR A 105 -11.82 4.89 2.88
CA THR A 105 -11.74 5.37 1.50
C THR A 105 -10.50 6.24 1.29
N GLN A 106 -10.22 7.16 2.22
CA GLN A 106 -9.02 8.00 2.14
C GLN A 106 -7.72 7.20 2.21
N LEU A 107 -7.66 6.15 3.05
CA LEU A 107 -6.52 5.25 3.11
C LEU A 107 -6.35 4.43 1.82
N ALA A 108 -7.45 3.99 1.20
CA ALA A 108 -7.39 3.30 -0.09
C ALA A 108 -6.75 4.21 -1.16
N ASP A 109 -7.26 5.44 -1.28
CA ASP A 109 -6.89 6.34 -2.37
C ASP A 109 -5.54 7.04 -2.15
N ALA A 110 -5.26 7.48 -0.93
CA ALA A 110 -4.12 8.35 -0.63
C ALA A 110 -2.91 7.61 -0.03
N MET A 111 -3.11 6.38 0.47
CA MET A 111 -2.03 5.55 1.01
C MET A 111 -1.81 4.29 0.18
N MET A 112 -2.85 3.47 -0.03
CA MET A 112 -2.70 2.16 -0.67
C MET A 112 -2.51 2.25 -2.18
N PHE A 113 -3.22 3.14 -2.87
CA PHE A 113 -3.11 3.27 -4.33
C PHE A 113 -1.70 3.69 -4.79
N PRO A 114 -1.05 4.74 -4.23
CA PRO A 114 0.28 5.13 -4.68
C PRO A 114 1.35 4.06 -4.41
N ILE A 115 1.32 3.39 -3.25
CA ILE A 115 2.30 2.34 -2.94
C ILE A 115 2.09 1.08 -3.79
N THR A 116 0.84 0.71 -4.09
CA THR A 116 0.50 -0.38 -5.03
C THR A 116 1.02 -0.03 -6.42
N GLN A 117 0.78 1.19 -6.89
CA GLN A 117 1.23 1.64 -8.20
C GLN A 117 2.76 1.57 -8.33
N PHE A 118 3.50 1.98 -7.31
CA PHE A 118 4.95 1.88 -7.31
C PHE A 118 5.44 0.43 -7.43
N GLN A 119 4.80 -0.52 -6.74
CA GLN A 119 5.18 -1.94 -6.81
C GLN A 119 4.79 -2.60 -8.13
N GLU A 120 3.54 -2.45 -8.53
CA GLU A 120 2.97 -3.22 -9.63
C GLU A 120 3.29 -2.64 -11.00
N ARG A 121 3.53 -1.32 -11.08
CA ARG A 121 3.93 -0.64 -12.32
C ARG A 121 5.42 -0.31 -12.30
N ASP A 122 5.87 0.54 -11.40
CA ASP A 122 7.19 1.17 -11.52
C ASP A 122 8.33 0.17 -11.28
N LEU A 123 8.24 -0.68 -10.26
CA LEU A 123 9.24 -1.74 -10.04
C LEU A 123 9.13 -2.87 -11.08
N ARG A 124 7.91 -3.21 -11.51
CA ARG A 124 7.70 -4.23 -12.55
C ARG A 124 8.31 -3.82 -13.90
N GLU A 125 8.16 -2.55 -14.28
CA GLU A 125 8.78 -1.97 -15.47
C GLU A 125 10.30 -2.17 -15.47
N ILE A 126 10.96 -1.96 -14.32
CA ILE A 126 12.41 -2.13 -14.18
C ILE A 126 12.83 -3.59 -14.39
N VAL A 127 12.05 -4.55 -13.86
CA VAL A 127 12.29 -5.99 -14.05
C VAL A 127 12.17 -6.37 -15.54
N ILE A 128 11.14 -5.88 -16.22
CA ILE A 128 10.91 -6.16 -17.65
C ILE A 128 12.05 -5.56 -18.49
N LEU A 129 12.44 -4.31 -18.23
CA LEU A 129 13.53 -3.66 -18.97
C LEU A 129 14.87 -4.38 -18.77
N LYS A 130 15.13 -4.86 -17.54
CA LYS A 130 16.30 -5.70 -17.26
C LYS A 130 16.30 -6.97 -18.10
N GLU A 131 15.18 -7.69 -18.14
CA GLU A 131 15.05 -8.92 -18.92
C GLU A 131 15.24 -8.68 -20.42
N VAL A 132 14.59 -7.65 -20.97
CA VAL A 132 14.71 -7.26 -22.37
C VAL A 132 16.16 -6.89 -22.73
N PHE A 133 16.84 -6.16 -21.84
CA PHE A 133 18.25 -5.84 -22.01
C PHE A 133 19.15 -7.08 -21.92
N GLN A 134 18.90 -8.01 -21.00
CA GLN A 134 19.69 -9.22 -20.89
C GLN A 134 19.60 -10.06 -22.17
N ILE A 135 18.38 -10.22 -22.71
CA ILE A 135 18.15 -10.94 -23.97
C ILE A 135 18.91 -10.27 -25.13
N SER A 136 18.81 -8.95 -25.27
CA SER A 136 19.51 -8.23 -26.34
C SER A 136 21.05 -8.28 -26.19
N SER A 137 21.54 -8.32 -24.95
CA SER A 137 22.97 -8.49 -24.66
C SER A 137 23.44 -9.89 -25.06
N ASP A 138 22.71 -10.95 -24.70
CA ASP A 138 23.03 -12.33 -25.05
C ASP A 138 22.96 -12.58 -26.57
N ASP A 139 21.99 -11.96 -27.25
CA ASP A 139 21.86 -11.96 -28.72
C ASP A 139 23.10 -11.33 -29.36
N HIS A 140 23.57 -10.19 -28.82
CA HIS A 140 24.76 -9.51 -29.33
C HIS A 140 26.04 -10.33 -29.12
N ASP A 141 26.22 -10.91 -27.93
CA ASP A 141 27.34 -11.81 -27.63
C ASP A 141 27.36 -13.00 -28.59
N THR A 142 26.19 -13.57 -28.89
CA THR A 142 26.07 -14.67 -29.86
C THR A 142 26.46 -14.25 -31.27
N ALA A 143 26.04 -13.07 -31.73
CA ALA A 143 26.39 -12.53 -33.04
C ALA A 143 27.90 -12.24 -33.16
N VAL A 144 28.50 -11.61 -32.15
CA VAL A 144 29.95 -11.33 -32.10
C VAL A 144 30.76 -12.63 -32.07
N ASN A 145 30.33 -13.62 -31.30
CA ASN A 145 30.96 -14.94 -31.28
C ASN A 145 30.91 -15.62 -32.65
N ARG A 146 29.79 -15.53 -33.38
CA ARG A 146 29.68 -16.05 -34.75
C ARG A 146 30.62 -15.30 -35.71
N TYR A 147 30.67 -13.98 -35.63
CA TYR A 147 31.56 -13.13 -36.43
C TYR A 147 33.03 -13.47 -36.20
N SER A 148 33.45 -13.65 -34.95
CA SER A 148 34.84 -13.96 -34.59
C SER A 148 35.35 -15.29 -35.18
N ARG A 149 34.44 -16.21 -35.52
CA ARG A 149 34.73 -17.54 -36.07
C ARG A 149 34.78 -17.58 -37.61
N LEU A 150 34.59 -16.45 -38.29
CA LEU A 150 34.69 -16.38 -39.75
C LEU A 150 36.09 -16.79 -40.23
N SER A 151 36.13 -17.65 -41.26
CA SER A 151 37.38 -18.16 -41.82
C SER A 151 38.08 -17.11 -42.68
N LYS A 152 39.31 -16.76 -42.32
CA LYS A 152 40.18 -15.88 -43.14
C LYS A 152 40.72 -16.57 -44.41
N ARG A 153 40.57 -17.89 -44.54
CA ARG A 153 41.16 -18.69 -45.64
C ARG A 153 40.19 -18.99 -46.78
N LYS A 154 38.88 -18.95 -46.53
CA LYS A 154 37.80 -19.18 -47.51
C LYS A 154 36.70 -18.16 -47.25
N GLU A 155 36.84 -16.97 -47.83
CA GLU A 155 35.84 -15.92 -47.69
C GLU A 155 34.64 -16.20 -48.60
N ASN A 156 33.48 -16.43 -47.98
CA ASN A 156 32.19 -16.41 -48.66
C ASN A 156 31.56 -15.05 -48.37
N GLU A 157 31.53 -14.17 -49.36
CA GLU A 157 31.10 -12.77 -49.18
C GLU A 157 29.64 -12.68 -48.72
N LYS A 158 28.79 -13.62 -49.15
CA LYS A 158 27.39 -13.68 -48.71
C LYS A 158 27.30 -13.95 -47.20
N VAL A 159 28.00 -14.97 -46.72
CA VAL A 159 28.01 -15.36 -45.30
C VAL A 159 28.64 -14.26 -44.45
N LYS A 160 29.69 -13.61 -44.94
CA LYS A 160 30.34 -12.48 -44.27
C LYS A 160 29.38 -11.30 -44.09
N ASN A 161 28.65 -10.92 -45.14
CA ASN A 161 27.67 -9.84 -45.08
C ASN A 161 26.51 -10.16 -44.13
N GLU A 162 25.99 -11.39 -44.15
CA GLU A 162 24.93 -11.84 -43.23
C GLU A 162 25.37 -11.73 -41.76
N VAL A 163 26.59 -12.20 -41.43
CA VAL A 163 27.08 -12.15 -40.05
C VAL A 163 27.45 -10.73 -39.62
N MET A 164 27.90 -9.85 -40.53
CA MET A 164 28.09 -8.42 -40.23
C MET A 164 26.76 -7.72 -39.92
N GLU A 165 25.71 -8.03 -40.68
CA GLU A 165 24.37 -7.48 -40.44
C GLU A 165 23.79 -7.97 -39.11
N ASP A 166 23.98 -9.25 -38.75
CA ASP A 166 23.60 -9.79 -37.44
C ASP A 166 24.27 -9.02 -36.28
N VAL A 167 25.57 -8.72 -36.40
CA VAL A 167 26.31 -7.94 -35.38
C VAL A 167 25.80 -6.51 -35.30
N TYR A 168 25.55 -5.86 -36.45
CA TYR A 168 25.05 -4.49 -36.48
C TYR A 168 23.66 -4.37 -35.84
N THR A 169 22.73 -5.23 -36.25
CA THR A 169 21.34 -5.22 -35.77
C THR A 169 21.24 -5.58 -34.28
N SER A 170 21.96 -6.62 -33.84
CA SER A 170 22.02 -7.00 -32.42
C SER A 170 22.64 -5.91 -31.54
N ARG A 171 23.74 -5.26 -32.00
CA ARG A 171 24.37 -4.16 -31.25
C ARG A 171 23.46 -2.95 -31.14
N LYS A 172 22.77 -2.58 -32.22
CA LYS A 172 21.80 -1.49 -32.20
C LYS A 172 20.70 -1.77 -31.18
N LYS A 173 20.12 -2.97 -31.19
CA LYS A 173 19.08 -3.38 -30.24
C LYS A 173 19.59 -3.38 -28.80
N GLN A 174 20.79 -3.93 -28.56
CA GLN A 174 21.43 -3.91 -27.24
C GLN A 174 21.55 -2.48 -26.72
N HIS A 175 22.12 -1.57 -27.54
CA HIS A 175 22.29 -0.17 -27.19
C HIS A 175 20.97 0.54 -26.86
N GLU A 176 19.93 0.35 -27.68
CA GLU A 176 18.60 0.91 -27.41
C GLU A 176 18.03 0.41 -26.07
N THR A 177 18.11 -0.90 -25.82
CA THR A 177 17.55 -1.49 -24.59
C THR A 177 18.31 -1.09 -23.33
N ILE A 178 19.65 -0.98 -23.36
CA ILE A 178 20.43 -0.51 -22.20
C ILE A 178 20.18 0.97 -21.91
N MET A 179 19.99 1.80 -22.95
CA MET A 179 19.64 3.22 -22.77
C MET A 179 18.30 3.37 -22.05
N HIS A 180 17.28 2.61 -22.48
CA HIS A 180 15.99 2.60 -21.81
C HIS A 180 16.10 2.09 -20.37
N TYR A 181 16.89 1.04 -20.14
CA TYR A 181 17.09 0.50 -18.81
C TYR A 181 17.77 1.50 -17.86
N PHE A 182 18.86 2.14 -18.30
CA PHE A 182 19.56 3.18 -17.54
C PHE A 182 18.66 4.37 -17.25
N ALA A 183 17.90 4.85 -18.24
CA ALA A 183 16.98 5.96 -18.06
C ALA A 183 15.93 5.64 -16.99
N SER A 184 15.37 4.43 -17.00
CA SER A 184 14.38 3.99 -16.01
C SER A 184 14.98 3.82 -14.62
N LEU A 185 16.19 3.28 -14.49
CA LEU A 185 16.91 3.20 -13.21
C LEU A 185 17.21 4.59 -12.62
N ASN A 186 17.63 5.54 -13.47
CA ASN A 186 17.82 6.93 -13.06
C ASN A 186 16.51 7.57 -12.59
N MET A 187 15.41 7.33 -13.31
CA MET A 187 14.08 7.80 -12.91
C MET A 187 13.62 7.18 -11.59
N LEU A 188 13.94 5.90 -11.36
CA LEU A 188 13.60 5.18 -10.13
C LEU A 188 14.18 5.85 -8.88
N GLN A 189 15.37 6.47 -8.97
CA GLN A 189 15.97 7.21 -7.86
C GLN A 189 15.12 8.38 -7.35
N TYR A 190 14.30 8.97 -8.24
CA TYR A 190 13.32 9.99 -7.88
C TYR A 190 12.00 9.35 -7.45
N LYS A 191 11.49 8.38 -8.22
CA LYS A 191 10.23 7.68 -7.92
C LYS A 191 10.24 7.06 -6.52
N LYS A 192 11.36 6.46 -6.07
CA LYS A 192 11.45 5.87 -4.72
C LYS A 192 11.26 6.88 -3.59
N LYS A 193 11.67 8.14 -3.79
CA LYS A 193 11.45 9.21 -2.79
C LYS A 193 9.99 9.62 -2.75
N ILE A 194 9.37 9.79 -3.92
CA ILE A 194 7.96 10.14 -4.04
C ILE A 194 7.09 9.03 -3.45
N ALA A 195 7.33 7.78 -3.86
CA ALA A 195 6.61 6.59 -3.38
C ALA A 195 6.73 6.36 -1.87
N LEU A 196 7.78 6.88 -1.22
CA LEU A 196 7.91 6.84 0.23
C LEU A 196 7.08 7.94 0.91
N LEU A 197 7.14 9.16 0.39
CA LEU A 197 6.55 10.34 1.03
C LEU A 197 5.06 10.49 0.77
N GLU A 198 4.60 10.16 -0.44
CA GLU A 198 3.21 10.36 -0.88
C GLU A 198 2.21 9.53 -0.05
N PRO A 199 2.39 8.21 0.15
CA PRO A 199 1.50 7.43 1.02
C PRO A 199 1.47 7.92 2.47
N LEU A 200 2.62 8.38 3.00
CA LEU A 200 2.72 8.89 4.36
C LEU A 200 1.98 10.22 4.51
N LEU A 201 2.11 11.12 3.52
CA LEU A 201 1.37 12.37 3.49
C LEU A 201 -0.14 12.10 3.44
N GLY A 202 -0.58 11.22 2.55
CA GLY A 202 -1.97 10.81 2.43
C GLY A 202 -2.53 10.22 3.72
N TYR A 203 -1.79 9.31 4.34
CA TYR A 203 -2.13 8.74 5.64
C TYR A 203 -2.30 9.82 6.72
N MET A 204 -1.33 10.73 6.87
CA MET A 204 -1.40 11.77 7.91
C MET A 204 -2.56 12.74 7.69
N GLN A 205 -2.85 13.11 6.44
CA GLN A 205 -4.00 13.98 6.12
C GLN A 205 -5.33 13.27 6.40
N ALA A 206 -5.42 11.97 6.09
CA ALA A 206 -6.61 11.17 6.39
C ALA A 206 -6.84 11.07 7.90
N GLN A 207 -5.78 10.84 8.69
CA GLN A 207 -5.86 10.81 10.16
C GLN A 207 -6.31 12.15 10.74
N ILE A 208 -5.74 13.27 10.29
CA ILE A 208 -6.16 14.61 10.74
C ILE A 208 -7.65 14.83 10.48
N SER A 209 -8.12 14.42 9.29
CA SER A 209 -9.53 14.56 8.90
C SER A 209 -10.43 13.69 9.77
N PHE A 210 -10.03 12.44 10.03
CA PHE A 210 -10.74 11.51 10.90
C PHE A 210 -10.89 12.05 12.32
N PHE A 211 -9.81 12.55 12.93
CA PHE A 211 -9.89 13.09 14.31
C PHE A 211 -10.77 14.34 14.40
N LYS A 212 -10.73 15.22 13.39
CA LYS A 212 -11.62 16.39 13.34
C LYS A 212 -13.08 15.96 13.26
N LEU A 213 -13.42 15.11 12.28
CA LEU A 213 -14.78 14.62 12.07
C LEU A 213 -15.30 13.83 13.29
N GLY A 214 -14.46 12.99 13.90
CA GLY A 214 -14.81 12.24 15.10
C GLY A 214 -15.06 13.13 16.31
N SER A 215 -14.27 14.19 16.49
CA SER A 215 -14.45 15.14 17.61
C SER A 215 -15.74 15.94 17.54
N GLU A 216 -16.24 16.22 16.33
CA GLU A 216 -17.51 16.93 16.12
C GLU A 216 -18.72 16.11 16.61
N ASN A 217 -18.64 14.78 16.56
CA ASN A 217 -19.70 13.88 17.03
C ASN A 217 -19.69 13.66 18.55
N LEU A 218 -18.56 13.93 19.22
CA LEU A 218 -18.37 13.75 20.67
C LEU A 218 -18.59 15.07 21.41
N THR A 219 -19.85 15.51 21.44
CA THR A 219 -20.25 16.79 22.01
C THR A 219 -20.36 16.75 23.55
N GLN A 220 -20.39 17.92 24.19
CA GLN A 220 -20.67 18.03 25.63
C GLN A 220 -22.04 17.41 26.00
N GLN A 221 -23.04 17.51 25.13
CA GLN A 221 -24.35 16.87 25.35
C GLN A 221 -24.23 15.35 25.41
N TRP A 222 -23.33 14.77 24.63
CA TRP A 222 -23.04 13.35 24.68
C TRP A 222 -22.36 12.96 25.99
N GLU A 223 -21.42 13.75 26.49
CA GLU A 223 -20.78 13.53 27.80
C GLU A 223 -21.79 13.58 28.96
N GLU A 224 -22.74 14.51 28.92
CA GLU A 224 -23.84 14.60 29.89
C GLU A 224 -24.75 13.36 29.83
N PHE A 225 -25.12 12.93 28.61
CA PHE A 225 -25.87 11.69 28.41
C PHE A 225 -25.14 10.48 29.03
N LEU A 226 -23.84 10.32 28.76
CA LEU A 226 -23.03 9.23 29.33
C LEU A 226 -22.99 9.27 30.85
N THR A 227 -22.89 10.47 31.44
CA THR A 227 -22.89 10.67 32.90
C THR A 227 -24.22 10.24 33.53
N ASN A 228 -25.34 10.59 32.88
CA ASN A 228 -26.68 10.20 33.33
C ASN A 228 -26.86 8.67 33.26
N ILE A 229 -26.44 8.03 32.16
CA ILE A 229 -26.48 6.57 32.03
C ILE A 229 -25.59 5.90 33.08
N GLY A 230 -24.39 6.42 33.33
CA GLY A 230 -23.49 5.91 34.37
C GLY A 230 -24.14 5.92 35.76
N THR A 231 -24.89 6.97 36.09
CA THR A 231 -25.65 7.07 37.34
C THR A 231 -26.79 6.04 37.39
N SER A 232 -27.53 5.87 36.30
CA SER A 232 -28.60 4.86 36.19
C SER A 232 -28.06 3.43 36.40
N VAL A 233 -26.93 3.10 35.78
CA VAL A 233 -26.27 1.78 35.94
C VAL A 233 -25.82 1.55 37.38
N PHE A 234 -25.26 2.57 38.04
CA PHE A 234 -24.87 2.50 39.45
C PHE A 234 -26.08 2.22 40.36
N ASN A 235 -27.21 2.89 40.11
CA ASN A 235 -28.43 2.67 40.86
C ASN A 235 -28.95 1.23 40.68
N MET A 236 -29.01 0.71 39.45
CA MET A 236 -29.39 -0.67 39.15
C MET A 236 -28.49 -1.70 39.87
N SER A 237 -27.18 -1.45 39.90
CA SER A 237 -26.21 -2.29 40.61
C SER A 237 -26.46 -2.30 42.13
N SER A 238 -26.86 -1.16 42.70
CA SER A 238 -27.21 -1.04 44.12
C SER A 238 -28.47 -1.85 44.48
N TYR A 239 -29.47 -1.88 43.60
CA TYR A 239 -30.64 -2.76 43.77
C TYR A 239 -30.25 -4.24 43.74
N GLN A 240 -29.33 -4.65 42.87
CA GLN A 240 -28.84 -6.03 42.84
C GLN A 240 -28.17 -6.43 44.16
N LEU A 241 -27.34 -5.55 44.73
CA LEU A 241 -26.71 -5.74 46.05
C LEU A 241 -27.75 -5.84 47.19
N HIS A 242 -28.88 -5.13 47.08
CA HIS A 242 -29.97 -5.24 48.04
C HIS A 242 -30.62 -6.64 48.02
N TYR A 243 -30.88 -7.20 46.82
CA TYR A 243 -31.40 -8.56 46.70
C TYR A 243 -30.43 -9.62 47.23
N ILE A 244 -29.13 -9.46 47.00
CA ILE A 244 -28.10 -10.35 47.57
C ILE A 244 -28.13 -10.31 49.10
N LYS A 245 -28.27 -9.12 49.70
CA LYS A 245 -28.37 -8.96 51.16
C LYS A 245 -29.62 -9.64 51.74
N ILE A 246 -30.75 -9.57 51.05
CA ILE A 246 -31.99 -10.26 51.46
C ILE A 246 -31.77 -11.79 51.49
N ILE A 247 -31.12 -12.34 50.46
CA ILE A 247 -30.81 -13.78 50.38
C ILE A 247 -29.85 -14.20 51.50
N MET A 248 -28.84 -13.39 51.82
CA MET A 248 -27.89 -13.71 52.90
C MET A 248 -28.43 -13.52 54.32
N SER A 249 -29.61 -12.91 54.48
CA SER A 249 -30.27 -12.71 55.78
C SER A 249 -31.33 -13.76 56.14
N GLN A 250 -31.56 -14.75 55.26
CA GLN A 250 -32.36 -15.94 55.54
C GLN A 250 -31.46 -17.12 55.89
#